data_AF-W9YTU9-F1
#
_entry.id   AF-W9YTU9-F1
#
_cell.length_a   1.000
_cell.length_b   1.000
_cell.length_c   1.000
_cell.angle_alpha   90.00
_cell.angle_beta   90.00
_cell.angle_gamma   90.00
#
_symmetry.space_group_name_H-M   'P 1'
#
loop_
_entity.id
_entity.type
_entity.pdbx_description
1 polymer ?
#
loop_
_entity_poly.entity_id
_entity_poly.type
_entity_poly.pdbx_seq_one_letter_code
_entity_poly.pdbx_strand_id
1 'polypeptide(L)'
;MGRVASRKNVMSPWRGYRDKDGLFRLLERNHYLPQELRLCRACFLFLPRSNHYWNQKMASLDYDSNWATWCDIINWFDPTSYLQHRCPLCCLRVYTSYMSEKTYLEDNDTKAVAQGRKICPCLARRMKKP
;
A
#
# COMPACT_ATOMS: atom_id res chain seq x y z
N MET A 1 14.08 1.19 -1.91
CA MET A 1 13.96 -0.17 -1.32
C MET A 1 15.15 -1.03 -1.69
N GLY A 2 15.30 -1.49 -2.94
CA GLY A 2 16.47 -2.28 -3.37
C GLY A 2 17.82 -1.63 -3.08
N ARG A 3 17.99 -0.33 -3.38
CA ARG A 3 19.23 0.42 -3.05
C ARG A 3 19.49 0.58 -1.54
N VAL A 4 18.44 0.70 -0.73
CA VAL A 4 18.55 0.86 0.75
C VAL A 4 18.91 -0.47 1.39
N ALA A 5 18.24 -1.56 0.98
CA ALA A 5 18.53 -2.92 1.43
C ALA A 5 19.97 -3.36 1.06
N SER A 6 20.37 -3.11 -0.20
CA SER A 6 21.73 -3.40 -0.69
C SER A 6 22.82 -2.63 0.08
N ARG A 7 22.64 -1.33 0.33
CA ARG A 7 23.60 -0.52 1.10
C ARG A 7 23.79 -0.97 2.54
N LYS A 8 22.82 -1.66 3.11
CA LYS A 8 22.83 -2.07 4.52
C LYS A 8 23.09 -3.57 4.71
N ASN A 9 23.50 -4.25 3.64
CA ASN A 9 23.70 -5.70 3.60
C ASN A 9 22.49 -6.50 4.14
N VAL A 10 21.30 -5.90 4.04
CA VAL A 10 20.05 -6.58 4.36
C VAL A 10 19.75 -7.38 3.11
N MET A 11 20.03 -8.70 3.16
CA MET A 11 19.74 -9.62 2.06
C MET A 11 18.33 -9.35 1.54
N SER A 12 18.22 -9.18 0.22
CA SER A 12 17.03 -9.07 -0.65
C SER A 12 15.66 -8.95 0.05
N PRO A 13 14.71 -8.09 -0.40
CA PRO A 13 13.40 -7.87 0.23
C PRO A 13 12.50 -9.09 0.51
N TRP A 14 12.97 -10.29 0.20
CA TRP A 14 12.29 -11.57 0.31
C TRP A 14 13.05 -12.65 1.09
N ARG A 15 14.37 -12.54 1.32
CA ARG A 15 15.19 -13.70 1.76
C ARG A 15 15.42 -13.86 3.26
N GLY A 16 14.72 -13.08 4.08
CA GLY A 16 14.84 -13.16 5.56
C GLY A 16 13.65 -12.57 6.32
N TYR A 17 12.84 -11.74 5.67
CA TYR A 17 11.55 -11.32 6.20
C TYR A 17 10.48 -12.12 5.48
N ARG A 18 9.76 -12.96 6.24
CA ARG A 18 8.66 -13.82 5.76
C ARG A 18 7.59 -13.07 4.96
N ASP A 19 7.54 -11.74 5.06
CA ASP A 19 6.60 -10.87 4.35
C ASP A 19 7.30 -9.57 3.94
N LYS A 20 7.07 -9.10 2.70
CA LYS A 20 7.43 -7.73 2.27
C LYS A 20 6.91 -6.67 3.25
N ASP A 21 5.77 -6.93 3.88
CA ASP A 21 5.20 -6.09 4.93
C ASP A 21 6.09 -5.96 6.18
N GLY A 22 6.78 -7.03 6.57
CA GLY A 22 7.73 -7.03 7.68
C GLY A 22 8.93 -6.12 7.41
N LEU A 23 9.46 -6.15 6.19
CA LEU A 23 10.50 -5.21 5.77
C LEU A 23 9.98 -3.76 5.81
N PHE A 24 8.74 -3.51 5.39
CA PHE A 24 8.18 -2.15 5.41
C PHE A 24 8.01 -1.60 6.82
N ARG A 25 7.45 -2.39 7.74
CA ARG A 25 7.36 -1.99 9.15
C ARG A 25 8.74 -1.75 9.75
N LEU A 26 9.73 -2.55 9.38
CA LEU A 26 11.11 -2.36 9.83
C LEU A 26 11.72 -1.05 9.30
N LEU A 27 11.50 -0.72 8.03
CA LEU A 27 11.95 0.55 7.45
C LEU A 27 11.25 1.76 8.08
N GLU A 28 9.97 1.62 8.43
CA GLU A 28 9.17 2.66 9.11
C GLU A 28 9.64 2.87 10.55
N ARG A 29 9.80 1.79 11.33
CA ARG A 29 10.29 1.82 12.72
C ARG A 29 11.69 2.42 12.86
N ASN A 30 12.57 2.15 11.89
CA ASN A 30 13.94 2.67 11.91
C ASN A 30 14.06 4.07 11.26
N HIS A 31 12.94 4.75 11.00
CA HIS A 31 12.90 6.09 10.41
C HIS A 31 13.65 6.21 9.06
N TYR A 32 13.79 5.10 8.33
CA TYR A 32 14.40 5.10 6.99
C TYR A 32 13.43 5.58 5.90
N LEU A 33 12.16 5.72 6.26
CA LEU A 33 11.13 6.32 5.44
C LEU A 33 10.78 7.68 6.05
N PRO A 34 10.78 8.76 5.25
CA PRO A 34 10.25 10.04 5.69
C PRO A 34 8.85 9.86 6.29
N GLN A 35 8.57 10.47 7.45
CA GLN A 35 7.27 10.36 8.12
C GLN A 35 6.11 10.94 7.28
N GLU A 36 6.47 11.79 6.31
CA GLU A 36 5.58 12.35 5.30
C GLU A 36 5.10 11.31 4.28
N LEU A 37 5.73 10.14 4.21
CA LEU A 37 5.36 9.04 3.32
C LEU A 37 4.70 7.92 4.11
N ARG A 38 3.60 7.40 3.57
CA ARG A 38 2.90 6.23 4.10
C ARG A 38 2.83 5.13 3.05
N LEU A 39 3.00 3.88 3.46
CA LEU A 39 2.82 2.74 2.58
C LEU A 39 1.33 2.46 2.35
N CYS A 40 0.91 2.43 1.09
CA CYS A 40 -0.38 1.87 0.71
C CYS A 40 -0.24 0.37 0.47
N ARG A 41 -0.89 -0.45 1.29
CA ARG A 41 -0.87 -1.92 1.23
C ARG A 41 -1.75 -2.53 0.14
N ALA A 42 -2.51 -1.72 -0.62
CA ALA A 42 -3.21 -2.21 -1.82
C ALA A 42 -2.35 -2.13 -3.08
N CYS A 43 -1.68 -1.00 -3.32
CA CYS A 43 -0.84 -0.82 -4.50
C CYS A 43 0.67 -1.00 -4.25
N PHE A 44 1.07 -1.15 -2.97
CA PHE A 44 2.46 -1.26 -2.51
C PHE A 44 3.33 -0.09 -2.99
N LEU A 45 2.85 1.13 -2.74
CA LEU A 45 3.58 2.38 -3.00
C LEU A 45 3.68 3.21 -1.73
N PHE A 46 4.82 3.87 -1.57
CA PHE A 46 4.94 5.01 -0.65
C PHE A 46 4.31 6.23 -1.30
N LEU A 47 3.33 6.80 -0.63
CA LEU A 47 2.62 7.96 -1.09
C LEU A 47 2.68 9.06 -0.04
N PRO A 48 2.69 10.34 -0.44
CA PRO A 48 2.64 11.44 0.50
C PRO A 48 1.43 11.35 1.43
N ARG A 49 1.59 11.84 2.65
CA ARG A 49 0.50 12.17 3.57
C ARG A 49 0.14 13.65 3.51
N SER A 50 0.92 14.44 2.78
CA SER A 50 0.71 15.87 2.63
C SER A 50 -0.69 16.17 2.09
N ASN A 51 -1.44 16.99 2.83
CA ASN A 51 -2.74 17.48 2.40
C ASN A 51 -2.62 18.24 1.08
N HIS A 52 -1.54 19.00 0.85
CA HIS A 52 -1.38 19.77 -0.39
C HIS A 52 -1.32 18.86 -1.63
N TYR A 53 -0.53 17.79 -1.56
CA TYR A 53 -0.45 16.80 -2.63
C TYR A 53 -1.81 16.17 -2.94
N TRP A 54 -2.52 15.75 -1.89
CA TRP A 54 -3.81 15.08 -2.07
C TRP A 54 -4.93 16.03 -2.43
N ASN A 55 -4.95 17.27 -1.97
CA ASN A 55 -5.95 18.26 -2.39
C ASN A 55 -5.90 18.46 -3.90
N GLN A 56 -4.70 18.56 -4.48
CA GLN A 56 -4.54 18.63 -5.95
C GLN A 56 -4.99 17.35 -6.65
N LYS A 57 -4.69 16.17 -6.09
CA LYS A 57 -5.06 14.89 -6.70
C LYS A 57 -6.55 14.58 -6.59
N MET A 58 -7.16 14.93 -5.45
CA MET A 58 -8.56 14.68 -5.14
C MET A 58 -9.50 15.72 -5.75
N ALA A 59 -8.97 16.79 -6.35
CA ALA A 59 -9.75 17.71 -7.19
C ALA A 59 -10.19 17.09 -8.53
N SER A 60 -9.69 15.90 -8.89
CA SER A 60 -10.19 15.16 -10.05
C SER A 60 -11.58 14.59 -9.77
N LEU A 61 -12.46 14.62 -10.77
CA LEU A 61 -13.79 13.98 -10.74
C LEU A 61 -13.74 12.47 -10.43
N ASP A 62 -12.58 11.83 -10.61
CA ASP A 62 -12.35 10.44 -10.20
C ASP A 62 -12.64 10.19 -8.70
N TYR A 63 -12.58 11.24 -7.88
CA TYR A 63 -12.75 11.18 -6.43
C TYR A 63 -14.20 11.44 -5.98
N ASP A 64 -15.10 11.86 -6.88
CA ASP A 64 -16.54 12.05 -6.61
C ASP A 64 -17.33 10.73 -6.74
N SER A 65 -16.68 9.61 -6.45
CA SER A 65 -17.22 8.26 -6.65
C SER A 65 -18.04 7.79 -5.44
N ASN A 66 -19.22 7.22 -5.70
CA ASN A 66 -20.09 6.64 -4.67
C ASN A 66 -19.55 5.33 -4.05
N TRP A 67 -18.43 4.80 -4.57
CA TRP A 67 -17.89 3.49 -4.18
C TRP A 67 -17.00 3.53 -2.93
N ALA A 68 -16.59 4.71 -2.47
CA ALA A 68 -15.79 4.85 -1.25
C ALA A 68 -16.39 5.89 -0.32
N THR A 69 -16.30 5.62 0.98
CA THR A 69 -16.71 6.58 1.99
C THR A 69 -15.62 7.63 2.21
N TRP A 70 -16.02 8.87 2.49
CA TRP A 70 -15.06 9.90 2.91
C TRP A 70 -14.27 9.48 4.15
N CYS A 71 -14.88 8.69 5.04
CA CYS A 71 -14.21 8.11 6.21
C CYS A 71 -13.01 7.22 5.80
N ASP A 72 -13.17 6.38 4.77
CA ASP A 72 -12.09 5.55 4.24
C ASP A 72 -10.93 6.38 3.68
N ILE A 73 -11.24 7.53 3.07
CA ILE A 73 -10.24 8.44 2.50
C ILE A 73 -9.52 9.21 3.63
N ILE A 74 -10.27 9.77 4.58
CA ILE A 74 -9.74 10.61 5.66
C ILE A 74 -8.82 9.80 6.59
N ASN A 75 -9.13 8.53 6.84
CA ASN A 75 -8.29 7.63 7.66
C ASN A 75 -6.86 7.46 7.14
N TRP A 76 -6.61 7.68 5.84
CA TRP A 76 -5.26 7.68 5.29
C TRP A 76 -4.37 8.79 5.88
N PHE A 77 -4.96 9.93 6.19
CA PHE A 77 -4.26 11.13 6.66
C PHE A 77 -4.00 11.12 8.16
N ASP A 78 -4.80 10.39 8.95
CA ASP A 78 -4.62 10.26 10.40
C ASP A 78 -3.36 9.44 10.75
N PRO A 79 -2.36 10.01 11.47
CA PRO A 79 -1.12 9.32 11.84
C PRO A 79 -1.31 8.18 12.82
N THR A 80 -2.40 8.19 13.57
CA THR A 80 -2.74 7.20 14.59
C THR A 80 -3.68 6.12 14.07
N SER A 81 -4.35 6.36 12.93
CA SER A 81 -5.29 5.40 12.35
C SER A 81 -4.58 4.16 11.83
N TYR A 82 -4.77 3.04 12.53
CA TYR A 82 -4.42 1.70 12.07
C TYR A 82 -5.52 1.09 11.17
N LEU A 83 -6.61 1.81 10.93
CA LEU A 83 -7.82 1.24 10.33
C LEU A 83 -7.79 1.22 8.81
N GLN A 84 -7.06 2.14 8.17
CA GLN A 84 -6.96 2.19 6.71
C GLN A 84 -5.51 2.13 6.21
N HIS A 85 -5.21 1.08 5.47
CA HIS A 85 -3.90 0.86 4.85
C HIS A 85 -3.88 1.14 3.34
N ARG A 86 -4.95 1.74 2.82
CA ARG A 86 -5.13 2.04 1.40
C ARG A 86 -5.04 3.54 1.19
N CYS A 87 -4.34 3.97 0.13
CA CYS A 87 -4.38 5.37 -0.26
C CYS A 87 -5.75 5.74 -0.84
N PRO A 88 -6.11 7.04 -0.87
CA PRO A 88 -7.40 7.52 -1.38
C PRO A 88 -7.80 6.91 -2.73
N LEU A 89 -6.87 6.82 -3.69
CA LEU A 89 -7.14 6.21 -5.00
C LEU A 89 -7.46 4.71 -4.91
N CYS A 90 -6.81 3.97 -4.00
CA CYS A 90 -7.09 2.55 -3.79
C CYS A 90 -8.40 2.33 -3.02
N CYS A 91 -8.81 3.26 -2.16
CA CYS A 91 -10.13 3.25 -1.53
C CYS A 91 -11.23 3.38 -2.59
N LEU A 92 -11.14 4.40 -3.45
CA LEU A 92 -12.12 4.65 -4.53
C LEU A 92 -12.26 3.50 -5.52
N ARG A 93 -11.14 2.86 -5.84
CA ARG A 93 -11.12 1.71 -6.76
C ARG A 93 -11.49 0.41 -6.06
N VAL A 94 -11.76 0.45 -4.76
CA VAL A 94 -12.10 -0.70 -3.91
C VAL A 94 -11.03 -1.80 -4.00
N TYR A 95 -9.75 -1.39 -4.08
CA TYR A 95 -8.67 -2.35 -4.13
C TYR A 95 -8.45 -3.00 -2.75
N THR A 96 -8.15 -4.29 -2.76
CA THR A 96 -7.85 -5.07 -1.56
C THR A 96 -6.46 -4.73 -1.04
N SER A 97 -6.34 -4.52 0.27
CA SER A 97 -5.06 -4.37 0.96
C SER A 97 -4.52 -5.72 1.42
N TYR A 98 -3.23 -5.95 1.25
CA TYR A 98 -2.57 -7.20 1.64
C TYR A 98 -1.60 -6.97 2.80
N MET A 99 -1.76 -7.78 3.85
CA MET A 99 -0.89 -7.74 5.04
C MET A 99 0.20 -8.81 5.03
N SER A 100 0.03 -9.85 4.20
CA SER A 100 0.98 -10.96 4.08
C SER A 100 1.13 -11.36 2.61
N GLU A 101 2.28 -11.93 2.27
CA GLU A 101 2.49 -12.49 0.94
C GLU A 101 1.56 -13.68 0.69
N LYS A 102 1.34 -14.52 1.71
CA LYS A 102 0.45 -15.68 1.65
C LYS A 102 -0.94 -15.29 1.15
N THR A 103 -1.56 -14.27 1.75
CA THR A 103 -2.89 -13.80 1.35
C THR A 103 -2.91 -13.25 -0.08
N TYR A 104 -1.83 -12.58 -0.49
CA TYR A 104 -1.71 -12.08 -1.86
C TYR A 104 -1.60 -13.24 -2.88
N LEU A 105 -0.79 -14.26 -2.60
CA LEU A 105 -0.64 -15.42 -3.48
C LEU A 105 -1.95 -16.21 -3.59
N GLU A 106 -2.64 -16.45 -2.48
CA GLU A 106 -3.95 -17.11 -2.45
C GLU A 106 -4.99 -16.39 -3.34
N ASP A 107 -5.01 -15.06 -3.29
CA ASP A 107 -5.93 -14.24 -4.08
C ASP A 107 -5.54 -14.17 -5.56
N ASN A 108 -4.24 -14.07 -5.84
CA ASN A 108 -3.69 -13.94 -7.19
C ASN A 108 -3.80 -15.25 -8.00
N ASP A 109 -3.77 -16.41 -7.34
CA ASP A 109 -3.69 -17.70 -8.03
C ASP A 109 -5.03 -18.24 -8.53
N THR A 110 -6.19 -17.74 -8.07
CA THR A 110 -7.54 -18.05 -8.63
C THR A 110 -8.72 -17.56 -7.78
N LYS A 111 -8.53 -17.06 -6.55
CA LYS A 111 -9.64 -16.84 -5.58
C LYS A 111 -10.18 -15.41 -5.46
N ALA A 112 -9.51 -14.39 -5.98
CA ALA A 112 -9.92 -13.00 -5.75
C ALA A 112 -11.32 -12.65 -6.29
N VAL A 113 -11.66 -13.11 -7.50
CA VAL A 113 -12.93 -12.77 -8.17
C VAL A 113 -14.12 -13.41 -7.44
N ALA A 114 -13.98 -14.65 -6.97
CA ALA A 114 -15.03 -15.38 -6.26
C ALA A 114 -15.37 -14.78 -4.89
N GLN A 115 -14.48 -13.96 -4.31
CA GLN A 115 -14.68 -13.31 -3.01
C GLN A 115 -14.93 -11.79 -3.12
N GLY A 116 -15.15 -11.27 -4.34
CA GLY A 116 -15.36 -9.84 -4.57
C GLY A 116 -14.12 -8.98 -4.30
N ARG A 117 -12.92 -9.57 -4.24
CA ARG A 117 -11.66 -8.87 -4.00
C ARG A 117 -11.11 -8.32 -5.31
N LYS A 118 -10.63 -7.06 -5.27
CA LYS A 118 -10.10 -6.38 -6.46
C LYS A 118 -8.62 -6.06 -6.26
N ILE A 119 -7.78 -6.70 -7.06
CA ILE A 119 -6.32 -6.51 -6.97
C ILE A 119 -5.92 -5.28 -7.78
N CYS A 120 -5.05 -4.43 -7.23
CA CYS A 120 -4.46 -3.35 -8.00
C CYS A 120 -3.67 -3.93 -9.19
N PRO A 121 -3.93 -3.54 -10.44
CA PRO A 121 -3.29 -4.15 -11.62
C PRO A 121 -1.77 -3.96 -11.64
N CYS A 122 -1.30 -2.86 -11.04
CA CYS A 122 0.12 -2.59 -10.91
C CYS A 122 0.79 -3.32 -9.73
N LEU A 123 0.02 -3.92 -8.82
CA LEU A 123 0.57 -4.64 -7.67
C LEU A 123 1.38 -5.85 -8.11
N ALA A 124 0.82 -6.70 -8.98
CA ALA A 124 1.49 -7.91 -9.44
C ALA A 124 2.86 -7.61 -10.06
N ARG A 125 2.96 -6.52 -10.82
CA ARG A 125 4.23 -6.04 -11.39
C ARG A 125 5.26 -5.66 -10.31
N ARG A 126 4.84 -5.05 -9.20
CA ARG A 126 5.72 -4.63 -8.08
C ARG A 126 6.03 -5.76 -7.11
N MET A 127 5.17 -6.77 -7.06
CA MET A 127 5.42 -7.99 -6.30
C MET A 127 6.43 -8.86 -7.05
N LYS A 128 6.22 -9.10 -8.35
CA LYS A 128 7.08 -9.96 -9.18
C LYS A 128 8.44 -9.34 -9.55
N LYS A 129 8.61 -8.01 -9.41
CA LYS A 129 9.89 -7.34 -9.69
C LYS A 129 10.57 -6.88 -8.38
N PRO A 130 11.89 -7.08 -8.22
CA PRO A 130 12.65 -6.68 -7.03
C PRO A 130 12.73 -5.15 -6.84
#